data_AF-A0A838THK4-F1
#
_entry.id   AF-A0A838THK4-F1
#
_cell.length_a   1.000
_cell.length_b   1.000
_cell.length_c   1.000
_cell.angle_alpha   90.00
_cell.angle_beta   90.00
_cell.angle_gamma   90.00
#
_symmetry.space_group_name_H-M   'P 1'
#
loop_
_entity.id
_entity.type
_entity.pdbx_description
1 polymer ?
#
loop_
_entity_poly.entity_id
_entity_poly.type
_entity_poly.pdbx_seq_one_letter_code
_entity_poly.pdbx_strand_id
1 'polypeptide(L)' 'PQTQRNLRVKEKQPLEELAEVRKLVQSAEKELGGRGRVLLRYSGTEPKIRLLIEGRDQSQIDRQADRIARAIEAAIGL' A
#
# COMPACT_ATOMS: atom_id res chain seq x y z
N PRO A 1 7.06 0.08 14.85
CA PRO A 1 5.67 -0.41 14.74
C PRO A 1 5.38 -0.84 13.29
N GLN A 2 4.26 -1.53 13.06
CA GLN A 2 3.80 -1.90 11.72
C GLN A 2 2.28 -1.77 11.60
N THR A 3 1.78 -1.53 10.38
CA THR A 3 0.35 -1.53 10.06
C THR A 3 0.11 -2.25 8.73
N GLN A 4 -1.05 -2.90 8.61
CA GLN A 4 -1.40 -3.69 7.43
C GLN A 4 -2.80 -3.33 6.92
N ARG A 5 -2.97 -3.34 5.59
CA ARG A 5 -4.27 -3.30 4.92
C ARG A 5 -4.36 -4.46 3.92
N ASN A 6 -5.49 -5.16 3.92
CA ASN A 6 -5.78 -6.24 2.97
C ASN A 6 -7.02 -5.83 2.18
N LEU A 7 -6.87 -5.65 0.88
CA LEU A 7 -7.92 -5.08 0.03
C LEU A 7 -8.29 -6.09 -1.04
N ARG A 8 -9.57 -6.43 -1.14
CA ARG A 8 -10.07 -7.24 -2.25
C ARG A 8 -10.02 -6.42 -3.53
N VAL A 9 -9.65 -7.08 -4.63
CA VAL A 9 -9.51 -6.43 -5.94
C VAL A 9 -10.30 -7.19 -6.99
N LYS A 10 -10.81 -6.48 -7.99
CA LYS A 10 -11.52 -7.07 -9.14
C LYS A 10 -10.59 -7.93 -9.99
N GLU A 11 -9.36 -7.46 -10.15
CA GLU A 11 -8.33 -8.11 -10.97
C GLU A 11 -6.92 -7.77 -10.46
N LYS A 12 -5.93 -8.57 -10.88
CA LYS A 12 -4.52 -8.39 -10.52
C LYS A 12 -3.77 -7.70 -11.65
N GLN A 13 -4.05 -6.41 -11.86
CA GLN A 13 -3.30 -5.58 -12.79
C GLN A 13 -1.82 -5.46 -12.35
N PRO A 14 -0.85 -5.34 -13.27
CA PRO A 14 0.53 -5.02 -12.88
C PRO A 14 0.58 -3.77 -11.99
N LEU A 15 1.24 -3.85 -10.83
CA LEU A 15 1.31 -2.73 -9.89
C LEU A 15 2.02 -1.51 -10.50
N GLU A 16 2.85 -1.76 -11.51
CA GLU A 16 3.55 -0.79 -12.34
C GLU A 16 2.59 0.15 -13.09
N GLU A 17 1.40 -0.33 -13.43
CA GLU A 17 0.38 0.41 -14.20
C GLU A 17 -0.51 1.27 -13.29
N LEU A 18 -0.49 1.03 -11.98
CA LEU A 18 -1.24 1.80 -10.98
C LEU A 18 -0.49 3.09 -10.61
N ALA A 19 -0.44 4.05 -11.55
CA ALA A 19 0.40 5.25 -11.45
C ALA A 19 0.23 6.03 -10.13
N GLU A 20 -1.00 6.29 -9.69
CA GLU A 20 -1.25 7.01 -8.44
C GLU A 20 -0.84 6.18 -7.22
N VAL A 21 -1.07 4.85 -7.23
CA VAL A 21 -0.62 3.96 -6.15
C VAL A 21 0.91 3.98 -6.04
N ARG A 22 1.63 3.89 -7.17
CA ARG A 22 3.10 3.96 -7.17
C ARG A 22 3.62 5.28 -6.63
N LYS A 23 3.02 6.40 -7.06
CA LYS A 23 3.37 7.73 -6.57
C LYS A 23 3.21 7.84 -5.05
N LEU A 24 2.13 7.29 -4.51
CA LEU A 24 1.88 7.28 -3.06
C LEU A 24 2.86 6.38 -2.31
N VAL A 25 3.18 5.20 -2.85
CA VAL A 25 4.21 4.31 -2.27
C VAL A 25 5.56 5.03 -2.19
N GLN A 26 6.00 5.66 -3.29
CA GLN A 26 7.26 6.42 -3.31
C GLN A 26 7.24 7.61 -2.34
N SER A 27 6.10 8.30 -2.20
CA SER A 27 5.93 9.37 -1.21
C SER A 27 6.10 8.83 0.21
N ALA A 28 5.42 7.72 0.52
CA ALA A 28 5.51 7.07 1.83
C ALA A 28 6.95 6.63 2.15
N GLU A 29 7.65 6.01 1.20
CA GLU A 29 9.06 5.62 1.36
C GLU A 29 9.98 6.82 1.65
N LYS A 30 9.78 7.93 0.95
CA LYS A 30 10.51 9.19 1.20
C LYS A 30 10.23 9.74 2.60
N GLU A 31 8.96 9.77 3.01
CA GLU A 31 8.56 10.25 4.33
C GLU A 31 9.07 9.36 5.48
N LEU A 32 9.25 8.06 5.24
CA LEU A 32 9.87 7.14 6.19
C LEU A 32 11.39 7.38 6.32
N GLY A 33 12.01 8.10 5.38
CA GLY A 33 13.40 8.55 5.46
C GLY A 33 14.40 7.41 5.68
N GLY A 34 14.17 6.26 5.01
CA GLY A 34 15.02 5.06 5.12
C GLY A 34 14.91 4.31 6.46
N ARG A 35 14.03 4.75 7.37
CA ARG A 35 13.83 4.16 8.71
C ARG A 35 12.53 3.37 8.81
N GLY A 36 12.07 2.85 7.69
CA GLY A 36 10.83 2.12 7.53
C GLY A 36 10.79 1.38 6.19
N ARG A 37 9.69 0.70 5.92
CA ARG A 37 9.50 -0.08 4.70
C ARG A 37 8.05 -0.05 4.26
N VAL A 38 7.81 0.01 2.96
CA VAL A 38 6.51 -0.22 2.34
C VAL A 38 6.60 -1.52 1.54
N LEU A 39 5.69 -2.45 1.79
CA LEU A 39 5.57 -3.69 1.05
C LEU A 39 4.17 -3.78 0.46
N LEU A 40 4.09 -3.74 -0.86
CA LEU A 40 2.85 -3.88 -1.62
C LEU A 40 2.95 -5.09 -2.54
N ARG A 41 2.04 -6.06 -2.37
CA ARG A 41 2.04 -7.29 -3.19
C ARG A 41 0.66 -7.90 -3.32
N TYR A 42 0.43 -8.64 -4.40
CA TYR A 42 -0.75 -9.51 -4.48
C TYR A 42 -0.64 -10.74 -3.57
N SER A 43 -1.80 -11.23 -3.12
CA SER A 43 -1.92 -12.58 -2.56
C SER A 43 -1.78 -13.61 -3.67
N GLY A 44 -1.09 -14.73 -3.42
CA GLY A 44 -0.94 -15.81 -4.41
C GLY A 44 -2.24 -16.57 -4.64
N THR A 45 -3.01 -16.81 -3.57
CA THR A 45 -4.18 -17.69 -3.56
C THR A 45 -5.53 -16.96 -3.53
N GLU A 46 -5.53 -15.63 -3.38
CA GLU A 46 -6.75 -14.85 -3.21
C GLU A 46 -6.76 -13.62 -4.14
N PRO A 47 -7.94 -13.11 -4.54
CA PRO A 47 -8.08 -11.87 -5.28
C PRO A 47 -7.97 -10.66 -4.34
N LYS A 48 -6.79 -10.51 -3.72
CA LYS A 48 -6.50 -9.39 -2.81
C LYS A 48 -5.08 -8.90 -2.92
N ILE A 49 -4.89 -7.62 -2.62
CA ILE A 49 -3.59 -6.98 -2.44
C ILE A 49 -3.32 -6.78 -0.96
N ARG A 50 -2.07 -6.95 -0.57
CA ARG A 50 -1.56 -6.82 0.80
C ARG A 50 -0.61 -5.64 0.84
N LEU A 51 -0.94 -4.65 1.66
CA LEU A 51 -0.10 -3.51 1.98
C LEU A 51 0.38 -3.65 3.43
N LEU A 52 1.68 -3.63 3.63
CA LEU A 52 2.32 -3.54 4.94
C LEU A 52 3.22 -2.31 4.96
N ILE A 53 3.12 -1.51 6.02
CA ILE A 53 4.03 -0.37 6.25
C ILE A 53 4.65 -0.51 7.64
N GLU A 54 5.97 -0.39 7.70
CA GLU A 54 6.77 -0.39 8.92
C GLU A 54 7.43 0.96 9.12
N GLY A 55 7.49 1.45 10.36
CA GLY A 55 8.09 2.73 10.69
C GLY A 55 8.19 2.98 12.19
N ARG A 56 8.62 4.19 12.58
CA ARG A 56 8.82 4.58 13.98
C ARG A 56 7.59 5.22 14.62
N ASP A 57 6.78 5.92 13.84
CA ASP A 57 5.58 6.62 14.30
C ASP A 57 4.32 5.91 13.80
N GLN A 58 3.47 5.44 14.72
CA GLN A 58 2.27 4.67 14.40
C GLN A 58 1.27 5.51 13.58
N SER A 59 1.04 6.76 13.99
CA SER A 59 0.10 7.64 13.32
C SER A 59 0.55 7.99 11.90
N GLN A 60 1.86 8.13 11.67
CA GLN A 60 2.42 8.32 10.34
C GLN A 60 2.17 7.09 9.45
N ILE A 61 2.53 5.89 9.91
CA ILE A 61 2.37 4.68 9.09
C ILE A 61 0.90 4.37 8.80
N ASP A 62 -0.01 4.63 9.74
CA ASP A 62 -1.46 4.46 9.52
C ASP A 62 -1.99 5.44 8.47
N ARG A 63 -1.65 6.73 8.56
CA ARG A 63 -2.05 7.72 7.56
C ARG A 63 -1.57 7.35 6.15
N GLN A 64 -0.33 6.88 6.03
CA GLN A 64 0.23 6.45 4.75
C GLN A 64 -0.47 5.19 4.23
N ALA A 65 -0.71 4.21 5.11
CA ALA A 65 -1.39 2.98 4.75
C ALA A 65 -2.82 3.24 4.27
N ASP A 66 -3.58 4.10 4.95
CA ASP A 66 -4.95 4.46 4.57
C ASP A 66 -4.99 5.23 3.24
N ARG A 67 -4.03 6.13 3.02
CA ARG A 67 -3.94 6.89 1.77
C ARG A 67 -3.66 5.98 0.57
N ILE A 68 -2.71 5.07 0.69
CA ILE A 68 -2.40 4.08 -0.35
C ILE A 68 -3.59 3.12 -0.55
N ALA A 69 -4.23 2.67 0.54
CA ALA A 69 -5.38 1.78 0.48
C ALA A 69 -6.55 2.38 -0.31
N ARG A 70 -6.89 3.65 -0.07
CA ARG A 70 -7.95 4.36 -0.83
C ARG A 70 -7.63 4.45 -2.32
N ALA A 71 -6.37 4.69 -2.67
CA ALA A 71 -5.97 4.75 -4.08
C ALA A 71 -6.09 3.38 -4.77
N ILE A 72 -5.74 2.31 -4.06
CA ILE A 72 -5.94 0.93 -4.54
C ILE A 72 -7.43 0.64 -4.74
N GLU A 73 -8.27 0.97 -3.76
CA GLU A 73 -9.72 0.76 -3.84
C GLU A 73 -10.32 1.50 -5.03
N ALA A 74 -9.91 2.76 -5.25
CA ALA A 74 -10.38 3.56 -6.39
C ALA A 74 -9.92 2.99 -7.75
N ALA A 75 -8.71 2.45 -7.82
CA ALA A 75 -8.16 1.95 -9.08
C ALA A 75 -8.70 0.56 -9.45
N ILE A 76 -8.73 -0.38 -8.49
CA ILE A 76 -8.98 -1.80 -8.75
C ILE A 76 -9.79 -2.50 -7.64
N GLY A 77 -10.36 -1.76 -6.70
CA GLY A 77 -11.14 -2.30 -5.60
C GLY A 77 -12.38 -3.08 -6.07
N LEU A 78 -12.68 -4.17 -5.34
CA LEU A 78 -13.90 -4.96 -5.53
C LEU A 78 -15.15 -4.18 -5.13
#